data_AF-A0A0H5Q2Q5-F1
#
_entry.id   AF-A0A0H5Q2Q5-F1
#
_cell.length_a   1.000
_cell.length_b   1.000
_cell.length_c   1.000
_cell.angle_alpha   90.00
_cell.angle_beta   90.00
_cell.angle_gamma   90.00
#
_symmetry.space_group_name_H-M   'P 1'
#
loop_
_entity.id
_entity.type
_entity.pdbx_description
1 polymer ?
#
loop_
_entity_poly.entity_id
_entity_poly.type
_entity_poly.pdbx_seq_one_letter_code
_entity_poly.pdbx_strand_id
1 'polypeptide(L)'
;MSGQLGMWPEGQLYPEGGVGRQSFRASIAREMRYLLAISTDAGLPGKLGQSGVAHSLGVCLIEDWNMARGSKAGKSRTNAGAMPVFVDIKLSAEDRVVFLAWCSSDTDQVEYLQRFADTGYRVGVSWSGEHQSYTVSVTCRDEESPNNGLCMTSFAKSLSQGIALAWFKHNVVSECEWRGFVPPQEELFG
;
A
#
# COMPACT_ATOMS: atom_id res chain seq x y z
N MET A 1 -45.75 -6.08 0.83
CA MET A 1 -45.27 -5.48 2.10
C MET A 1 -44.27 -4.41 1.73
N SER A 2 -44.67 -3.15 1.85
CA SER A 2 -43.90 -1.96 1.47
C SER A 2 -43.06 -1.48 2.67
N GLY A 3 -41.74 -1.61 2.58
CA GLY A 3 -40.80 -1.00 3.51
C GLY A 3 -40.24 0.30 2.92
N GLN A 4 -40.38 1.40 3.66
CA GLN A 4 -39.85 2.72 3.34
C GLN A 4 -38.32 2.74 3.38
N LEU A 5 -37.68 3.32 2.36
CA LEU A 5 -36.27 3.71 2.36
C LEU A 5 -36.13 5.04 3.12
N GLY A 6 -35.34 5.02 4.20
CA GLY A 6 -34.82 6.24 4.81
C GLY A 6 -33.64 6.77 4.00
N MET A 7 -33.66 8.05 3.65
CA MET A 7 -32.52 8.79 3.12
C MET A 7 -31.99 9.73 4.20
N TRP A 8 -30.68 9.74 4.44
CA TRP A 8 -29.88 10.91 4.88
C TRP A 8 -28.47 10.83 4.25
N PRO A 9 -27.75 11.96 4.14
CA PRO A 9 -26.75 12.25 3.12
C PRO A 9 -25.35 11.80 3.53
N GLU A 10 -24.45 11.69 2.55
CA GLU A 10 -23.03 11.35 2.69
C GLU A 10 -22.72 9.88 3.04
N GLY A 11 -23.25 8.96 2.21
CA GLY A 11 -22.84 7.56 2.20
C GLY A 11 -22.56 7.08 0.77
N GLN A 12 -21.29 7.01 0.38
CA GLN A 12 -20.89 6.06 -0.67
C GLN A 12 -20.65 4.71 -0.01
N LEU A 13 -21.63 3.83 -0.16
CA LEU A 13 -21.47 2.40 0.05
C LEU A 13 -20.49 1.87 -1.00
N TYR A 14 -19.45 1.16 -0.56
CA TYR A 14 -18.72 0.28 -1.46
C TYR A 14 -19.70 -0.82 -1.93
N PRO A 15 -19.79 -1.11 -3.23
CA PRO A 15 -20.57 -2.23 -3.69
C PRO A 15 -19.92 -3.52 -3.18
N GLU A 16 -20.65 -4.22 -2.31
CA GLU A 16 -20.45 -5.63 -1.99
C GLU A 16 -20.62 -6.44 -3.28
N GLY A 17 -19.53 -6.58 -4.03
CA GLY A 17 -19.53 -7.33 -5.28
C GLY A 17 -18.52 -6.80 -6.28
N GLY A 18 -17.28 -7.28 -6.16
CA GLY A 18 -16.34 -7.48 -7.28
C GLY A 18 -16.35 -6.45 -8.41
N VAL A 19 -16.40 -5.15 -8.13
CA VAL A 19 -16.21 -4.10 -9.15
C VAL A 19 -14.71 -3.95 -9.35
N GLY A 20 -14.17 -4.91 -10.10
CA GLY A 20 -12.75 -5.25 -10.15
C GLY A 20 -11.80 -4.16 -10.62
N ARG A 21 -10.50 -4.47 -10.48
CA ARG A 21 -9.28 -3.84 -11.05
C ARG A 21 -9.49 -2.58 -11.87
N GLN A 22 -10.33 -2.63 -12.90
CA GLN A 22 -10.60 -1.53 -13.80
C GLN A 22 -11.23 -0.30 -13.14
N SER A 23 -12.10 -0.40 -12.14
CA SER A 23 -12.81 0.79 -11.61
C SER A 23 -11.94 1.65 -10.71
N PHE A 24 -11.15 1.02 -9.82
CA PHE A 24 -10.19 1.70 -8.95
C PHE A 24 -8.95 2.13 -9.73
N ARG A 25 -8.41 1.28 -10.61
CA ARG A 25 -7.39 1.73 -11.58
C ARG A 25 -7.93 2.82 -12.49
N ALA A 26 -9.21 2.82 -12.86
CA ALA A 26 -9.81 3.91 -13.62
C ALA A 26 -10.01 5.15 -12.76
N SER A 27 -10.30 5.04 -11.46
CA SER A 27 -10.42 6.21 -10.58
C SER A 27 -9.05 6.85 -10.36
N ILE A 28 -8.03 6.06 -10.01
CA ILE A 28 -6.64 6.52 -9.93
C ILE A 28 -6.15 6.99 -11.30
N ALA A 29 -6.42 6.28 -12.40
CA ALA A 29 -6.03 6.72 -13.74
C ALA A 29 -6.82 7.94 -14.24
N ARG A 30 -8.02 8.19 -13.73
CA ARG A 30 -8.83 9.39 -14.02
C ARG A 30 -8.29 10.57 -13.24
N GLU A 31 -7.95 10.41 -11.96
CA GLU A 31 -7.20 11.43 -11.21
C GLU A 31 -5.84 11.73 -11.86
N MET A 32 -5.08 10.70 -12.23
CA MET A 32 -3.79 10.84 -12.91
C MET A 32 -3.90 11.51 -14.28
N ARG A 33 -4.90 11.16 -15.10
CA ARG A 33 -5.15 11.83 -16.39
C ARG A 33 -5.58 13.27 -16.21
N TYR A 34 -6.34 13.58 -15.16
CA TYR A 34 -6.71 14.96 -14.84
C TYR A 34 -5.48 15.80 -14.50
N LEU A 35 -4.55 15.25 -13.71
CA LEU A 35 -3.29 15.92 -13.37
C LEU A 35 -2.34 16.09 -14.56
N LEU A 36 -2.25 15.09 -15.46
CA LEU A 36 -1.45 15.17 -16.69
C LEU A 36 -2.04 16.14 -17.73
N ALA A 37 -3.37 16.25 -17.81
CA ALA A 37 -4.04 17.20 -18.69
C ALA A 37 -3.84 18.66 -18.24
N ILE A 38 -3.86 18.93 -16.92
CA ILE A 38 -3.57 20.27 -16.38
C ILE A 38 -2.12 20.71 -16.69
N SER A 39 -1.18 19.76 -16.69
CA SER A 39 0.22 20.00 -17.05
C SER A 39 0.44 20.34 -18.54
N THR A 40 -0.39 19.78 -19.43
CA THR A 40 -0.25 19.96 -20.89
C THR A 40 -1.04 21.14 -21.45
N ASP A 41 -2.11 21.58 -20.78
CA ASP A 41 -2.91 22.74 -21.20
C ASP A 41 -2.38 24.09 -20.67
N ALA A 42 -1.33 24.06 -19.82
CA ALA A 42 -0.60 25.24 -19.42
C ALA A 42 0.36 25.73 -20.53
N GLY A 43 -0.20 26.04 -21.70
CA GLY A 43 0.43 26.92 -22.68
C GLY A 43 0.52 28.33 -22.12
N LEU A 44 1.45 28.56 -21.19
CA LEU A 44 1.76 29.88 -20.63
C LEU A 44 3.01 30.46 -21.30
N PRO A 45 2.86 31.36 -22.29
CA PRO A 45 3.93 32.27 -22.65
C PRO A 45 4.01 33.38 -21.61
N GLY A 46 4.88 33.26 -20.60
CA GLY A 46 5.02 34.36 -19.64
C GLY A 46 5.95 34.14 -18.45
N LYS A 47 7.20 34.57 -18.60
CA LYS A 47 8.14 35.07 -17.57
C LYS A 47 8.27 34.25 -16.28
N LEU A 48 9.29 33.39 -16.28
CA LEU A 48 9.90 32.79 -15.10
C LEU A 48 10.54 33.85 -14.19
N GLY A 49 9.82 34.20 -13.12
CA GLY A 49 10.42 34.66 -11.87
C GLY A 49 10.92 33.45 -11.09
N GLN A 50 12.20 33.46 -10.73
CA GLN A 50 12.83 32.44 -9.91
C GLN A 50 12.22 32.41 -8.51
N SER A 51 11.37 31.45 -8.20
CA SER A 51 11.13 31.02 -6.82
C SER A 51 11.44 29.54 -6.74
N GLY A 52 12.62 29.24 -6.21
CA GLY A 52 13.14 27.89 -6.07
C GLY A 52 12.43 27.15 -4.94
N VAL A 53 11.61 26.19 -5.31
CA VAL A 53 11.35 25.03 -4.46
C VAL A 53 11.75 23.82 -5.31
N ALA A 54 13.05 23.53 -5.30
CA ALA A 54 13.58 22.33 -5.91
C ALA A 54 13.11 21.13 -5.08
N HIS A 55 11.92 20.60 -5.39
CA HIS A 55 11.55 19.25 -5.00
C HIS A 55 12.51 18.33 -5.75
N SER A 56 13.60 17.99 -5.07
CA SER A 56 14.53 16.94 -5.45
C SER A 56 13.70 15.68 -5.74
N LEU A 57 13.47 15.40 -7.02
CA LEU A 57 13.00 14.11 -7.51
C LEU A 57 14.14 13.11 -7.31
N GLY A 58 14.36 12.75 -6.04
CA GLY A 58 15.30 11.73 -5.64
C GLY A 58 14.85 10.42 -6.28
N VAL A 59 15.72 9.85 -7.09
CA VAL A 59 15.50 8.55 -7.75
C VAL A 59 15.12 7.53 -6.67
N CYS A 60 13.84 7.14 -6.65
CA CYS A 60 13.31 6.15 -5.73
C CYS A 60 13.88 4.78 -6.09
N LEU A 61 14.91 4.34 -5.37
CA LEU A 61 15.38 2.97 -5.41
C LEU A 61 14.42 2.10 -4.58
N ILE A 62 13.44 1.50 -5.27
CA ILE A 62 12.58 0.45 -4.72
C ILE A 62 13.31 -0.87 -4.92
N GLU A 63 13.90 -1.41 -3.85
CA GLU A 63 14.51 -2.74 -3.87
C GLU A 63 13.60 -3.73 -3.14
N ASP A 64 12.94 -4.62 -3.89
CA ASP A 64 12.21 -5.77 -3.35
C ASP A 64 13.24 -6.88 -3.01
N TRP A 65 13.84 -6.83 -1.82
CA TRP A 65 14.76 -7.87 -1.35
C TRP A 65 14.00 -9.03 -0.71
N ASN A 66 14.37 -10.25 -1.12
CA ASN A 66 13.86 -11.50 -0.56
C ASN A 66 14.64 -11.82 0.72
N MET A 67 13.99 -11.81 1.90
CA MET A 67 14.66 -12.06 3.17
C MET A 67 14.69 -13.56 3.53
N ALA A 68 15.87 -14.18 3.39
CA ALA A 68 16.23 -15.38 4.13
C ALA A 68 16.45 -15.02 5.62
N ARG A 69 15.73 -15.68 6.52
CA ARG A 69 15.62 -15.30 7.94
C ARG A 69 16.86 -15.70 8.76
N GLY A 70 17.47 -14.71 9.42
CA GLY A 70 18.24 -14.87 10.66
C GLY A 70 18.08 -13.56 11.46
N SER A 71 17.99 -13.50 12.79
CA SER A 71 18.31 -14.45 13.84
C SER A 71 17.67 -14.01 15.19
N LYS A 72 17.22 -15.00 15.97
CA LYS A 72 16.99 -15.08 17.43
C LYS A 72 16.67 -13.76 18.22
N ALA A 73 15.38 -13.47 18.41
CA ALA A 73 14.89 -12.54 19.44
C ALA A 73 14.10 -13.29 20.55
N GLY A 74 14.26 -12.83 21.79
CA GLY A 74 13.87 -13.49 23.05
C GLY A 74 12.38 -13.82 23.21
N LYS A 75 12.13 -14.88 23.99
CA LYS A 75 10.82 -15.52 24.23
C LYS A 75 9.87 -14.62 25.05
N SER A 76 9.04 -13.83 24.38
CA SER A 76 7.77 -13.39 24.98
C SER A 76 6.76 -14.54 24.90
N ARG A 77 6.38 -15.10 26.05
CA ARG A 77 5.31 -16.11 26.17
C ARG A 77 3.99 -15.40 26.44
N THR A 78 3.37 -14.89 25.40
CA THR A 78 1.92 -14.66 25.35
C THR A 78 1.35 -15.70 24.39
N ASN A 79 0.31 -16.43 24.80
CA ASN A 79 -0.39 -17.50 24.08
C ASN A 79 -0.08 -17.53 22.59
N ALA A 80 0.70 -18.52 22.16
CA ALA A 80 1.32 -18.63 20.86
C ALA A 80 0.27 -18.79 19.75
N GLY A 81 -0.41 -17.69 19.41
CA GLY A 81 -1.13 -17.56 18.16
C GLY A 81 -0.16 -17.85 17.03
N ALA A 82 -0.60 -18.63 16.05
CA ALA A 82 0.21 -19.03 14.91
C ALA A 82 0.99 -17.82 14.36
N MET A 83 2.29 -18.05 14.10
CA MET A 83 3.11 -17.04 13.44
C MET A 83 2.44 -16.67 12.12
N PRO A 84 2.30 -15.37 11.81
CA PRO A 84 1.64 -14.98 10.58
C PRO A 84 2.45 -15.47 9.38
N VAL A 85 1.74 -15.91 8.34
CA VAL A 85 2.35 -16.33 7.07
C VAL A 85 2.70 -15.07 6.29
N PHE A 86 3.96 -14.93 5.90
CA PHE A 86 4.40 -13.79 5.11
C PHE A 86 3.99 -13.99 3.64
N VAL A 87 3.40 -12.96 3.06
CA VAL A 87 3.05 -12.92 1.64
C VAL A 87 4.02 -12.03 0.88
N ASP A 88 4.37 -12.44 -0.34
CA ASP A 88 5.30 -11.73 -1.21
C ASP A 88 4.55 -11.04 -2.35
N ILE A 89 4.10 -9.81 -2.09
CA ILE A 89 3.40 -8.98 -3.08
C ILE A 89 4.44 -8.07 -3.75
N LYS A 90 4.89 -8.45 -4.95
CA LYS A 90 5.84 -7.67 -5.76
C LYS A 90 5.10 -6.70 -6.68
N LEU A 91 5.71 -5.54 -6.91
CA LEU A 91 5.22 -4.62 -7.93
C LEU A 91 5.74 -5.05 -9.31
N SER A 92 4.85 -5.12 -10.30
CA SER A 92 5.26 -5.21 -11.70
C SER A 92 5.97 -3.92 -12.14
N ALA A 93 6.63 -3.93 -13.30
CA ALA A 93 7.25 -2.72 -13.84
C ALA A 93 6.21 -1.61 -14.07
N GLU A 94 5.03 -1.96 -14.55
CA GLU A 94 3.91 -1.02 -14.76
C GLU A 94 3.39 -0.47 -13.43
N ASP A 95 3.17 -1.34 -12.43
CA ASP A 95 2.68 -0.92 -11.12
C ASP A 95 3.67 0.00 -10.39
N ARG A 96 4.99 -0.18 -10.60
CA ARG A 96 6.02 0.75 -10.08
C ARG A 96 5.87 2.14 -10.66
N VAL A 97 5.60 2.27 -11.96
CA VAL A 97 5.38 3.58 -12.60
C VAL A 97 4.13 4.25 -12.03
N VAL A 98 3.05 3.48 -11.87
CA VAL A 98 1.80 4.00 -11.27
C VAL A 98 2.02 4.42 -9.81
N PHE A 99 2.73 3.62 -9.03
CA PHE A 99 3.05 3.94 -7.64
C PHE A 99 3.86 5.24 -7.51
N LEU A 100 4.89 5.43 -8.34
CA LEU A 100 5.72 6.64 -8.31
C LEU A 100 4.91 7.88 -8.69
N ALA A 101 4.03 7.78 -9.69
CA ALA A 101 3.13 8.86 -10.05
C ALA A 101 2.18 9.19 -8.90
N TRP A 102 1.60 8.17 -8.26
CA TRP A 102 0.68 8.32 -7.12
C TRP A 102 1.36 8.88 -5.86
N CYS A 103 2.60 8.52 -5.58
CA CYS A 103 3.33 9.09 -4.45
C CYS A 103 3.63 10.59 -4.62
N SER A 104 3.66 11.09 -5.85
CA SER A 104 3.97 12.50 -6.12
C SER A 104 2.81 13.45 -5.83
N SER A 105 1.57 12.95 -5.73
CA SER A 105 0.35 13.77 -5.64
C SER A 105 -0.08 14.12 -4.21
N ASP A 106 0.88 14.34 -3.30
CA ASP A 106 0.67 14.67 -1.88
C ASP A 106 -0.35 13.76 -1.16
N THR A 107 0.14 12.63 -0.64
CA THR A 107 -0.69 11.65 0.05
C THR A 107 -0.59 11.83 1.55
N ASP A 108 -1.71 11.85 2.28
CA ASP A 108 -1.68 11.84 3.75
C ASP A 108 -1.44 10.41 4.25
N GLN A 109 -0.20 10.10 4.61
CA GLN A 109 0.14 8.75 5.07
C GLN A 109 -0.44 8.44 6.46
N VAL A 110 -0.82 9.44 7.25
CA VAL A 110 -1.48 9.23 8.55
C VAL A 110 -2.85 8.62 8.34
N GLU A 111 -3.57 9.08 7.31
CA GLU A 111 -4.87 8.53 6.94
C GLU A 111 -4.78 7.04 6.59
N TYR A 112 -3.73 6.61 5.88
CA TYR A 112 -3.53 5.19 5.54
C TYR A 112 -3.30 4.32 6.77
N LEU A 113 -2.55 4.82 7.75
CA LEU A 113 -2.35 4.12 9.02
C LEU A 113 -3.65 3.97 9.79
N GLN A 114 -4.46 5.03 9.83
CA GLN A 114 -5.76 5.01 10.49
C GLN A 114 -6.70 4.00 9.81
N ARG A 115 -6.79 4.03 8.48
CA ARG A 115 -7.63 3.09 7.72
C ARG A 115 -7.22 1.62 7.93
N PHE A 116 -5.92 1.32 8.05
CA PHE A 116 -5.49 -0.04 8.42
C PHE A 116 -5.96 -0.43 9.82
N ALA A 117 -5.83 0.46 10.80
CA ALA A 117 -6.27 0.21 12.17
C ALA A 117 -7.80 -0.02 12.25
N ASP A 118 -8.58 0.81 11.55
CA ASP A 118 -10.04 0.73 11.51
C ASP A 118 -10.55 -0.55 10.85
N THR A 119 -9.75 -1.19 9.98
CA THR A 119 -10.09 -2.42 9.26
C THR A 119 -9.47 -3.68 9.88
N GLY A 120 -8.98 -3.61 11.12
CA GLY A 120 -8.46 -4.78 11.86
C GLY A 120 -7.04 -5.21 11.45
N TYR A 121 -6.31 -4.36 10.73
CA TYR A 121 -4.91 -4.59 10.40
C TYR A 121 -3.99 -3.90 11.41
N ARG A 122 -2.94 -4.63 11.80
CA ARG A 122 -1.84 -4.09 12.60
C ARG A 122 -0.69 -3.68 11.69
N VAL A 123 -0.28 -2.42 11.77
CA VAL A 123 0.92 -1.92 11.10
C VAL A 123 2.11 -1.96 12.06
N GLY A 124 3.23 -2.53 11.62
CA GLY A 124 4.51 -2.53 12.32
C GLY A 124 5.59 -1.89 11.46
N VAL A 125 6.42 -1.04 12.03
CA VAL A 125 7.50 -0.34 11.34
C VAL A 125 8.82 -0.68 12.02
N SER A 126 9.85 -0.98 11.23
CA SER A 126 11.23 -1.11 11.71
C SER A 126 12.21 -0.41 10.77
N TRP A 127 13.35 0.01 11.30
CA TRP A 127 14.46 0.57 10.54
C TRP A 127 15.61 -0.43 10.51
N SER A 128 16.17 -0.69 9.33
CA SER A 128 17.41 -1.44 9.15
C SER A 128 18.56 -0.47 8.89
N GLY A 129 19.51 -0.38 9.83
CA GLY A 129 20.71 0.43 9.65
C GLY A 129 21.64 -0.11 8.57
N GLU A 130 21.65 -1.43 8.36
CA GLU A 130 22.47 -2.11 7.34
C GLU A 130 22.01 -1.75 5.93
N HIS A 131 20.70 -1.80 5.67
CA HIS A 131 20.14 -1.47 4.36
C HIS A 131 19.73 -0.01 4.22
N GLN A 132 19.88 0.78 5.29
CA GLN A 132 19.38 2.15 5.39
C GLN A 132 17.95 2.28 4.84
N SER A 133 17.06 1.41 5.30
CA SER A 133 15.70 1.32 4.81
C SER A 133 14.72 1.04 5.94
N TYR A 134 13.49 1.52 5.76
CA TYR A 134 12.35 1.17 6.58
C TYR A 134 11.70 -0.10 6.03
N THR A 135 11.32 -0.98 6.95
CA THR A 135 10.42 -2.11 6.70
C THR A 135 9.08 -1.79 7.33
N VAL A 136 8.03 -1.77 6.51
CA VAL A 136 6.64 -1.63 6.97
C VAL A 136 5.96 -2.97 6.78
N SER A 137 5.44 -3.52 7.86
CA SER A 137 4.72 -4.79 7.93
C SER A 137 3.25 -4.51 8.24
N VAL A 138 2.34 -5.17 7.53
CA VAL A 138 0.90 -5.08 7.76
C VAL A 138 0.40 -6.49 8.00
N THR A 139 -0.12 -6.75 9.19
CA THR A 139 -0.62 -8.07 9.60
C THR A 139 -2.12 -8.00 9.84
N CYS A 140 -2.89 -8.88 9.23
CA CYS A 140 -4.31 -9.01 9.53
C CYS A 140 -4.51 -9.99 10.69
N ARG A 141 -5.29 -9.59 11.70
CA ARG A 141 -5.69 -10.45 12.84
C ARG A 141 -7.20 -10.59 12.98
N ASP A 142 -7.96 -9.97 12.09
CA ASP A 142 -9.38 -10.16 12.01
C ASP A 142 -9.69 -11.55 11.44
N GLU A 143 -10.49 -12.33 12.17
CA GLU A 143 -10.84 -13.70 11.80
C GLU A 143 -11.79 -13.79 10.61
N GLU A 144 -12.58 -12.74 10.38
CA GLU A 144 -13.55 -12.68 9.27
C GLU A 144 -12.89 -12.25 7.95
N SER A 145 -11.70 -11.66 8.03
CA SER A 145 -10.95 -11.19 6.86
C SER A 145 -10.36 -12.35 6.05
N PRO A 146 -10.37 -12.28 4.70
CA PRO A 146 -9.66 -13.25 3.86
C PRO A 146 -8.15 -13.26 4.15
N ASN A 147 -7.62 -12.18 4.73
CA ASN A 147 -6.21 -12.03 5.05
C ASN A 147 -5.82 -12.51 6.45
N ASN A 148 -6.75 -13.07 7.24
CA ASN A 148 -6.48 -13.51 8.61
C ASN A 148 -5.18 -14.34 8.71
N GLY A 149 -4.28 -13.92 9.61
CA GLY A 149 -3.02 -14.61 9.85
C GLY A 149 -1.96 -14.41 8.77
N LEU A 150 -2.19 -13.53 7.79
CA LEU A 150 -1.21 -13.14 6.78
C LEU A 150 -0.50 -11.84 7.17
N CYS A 151 0.73 -11.70 6.72
CA CYS A 151 1.55 -10.50 6.91
C CYS A 151 2.20 -10.08 5.58
N MET A 152 1.93 -8.87 5.14
CA MET A 152 2.57 -8.25 3.98
C MET A 152 3.68 -7.32 4.45
N THR A 153 4.81 -7.30 3.74
CA THR A 153 5.93 -6.38 4.01
C THR A 153 6.27 -5.49 2.83
N SER A 154 6.70 -4.27 3.12
CA SER A 154 7.14 -3.25 2.17
C SER A 154 8.44 -2.63 2.64
N PHE A 155 9.36 -2.37 1.70
CA PHE A 155 10.67 -1.80 1.98
C PHE A 155 10.85 -0.49 1.22
N ALA A 156 11.31 0.56 1.90
CA ALA A 156 11.56 1.86 1.29
C ALA A 156 12.64 2.65 2.03
N LYS A 157 13.30 3.61 1.36
CA LYS A 157 14.31 4.48 1.98
C LYS A 157 13.70 5.54 2.91
N SER A 158 12.43 5.89 2.71
CA SER A 158 11.68 6.76 3.63
C SER A 158 10.52 6.00 4.28
N LEU A 159 10.18 6.41 5.51
CA LEU A 159 9.04 5.86 6.23
C LEU A 159 7.72 6.13 5.48
N SER A 160 7.53 7.37 5.01
CA SER A 160 6.32 7.76 4.27
C SER A 160 6.13 6.92 3.00
N GLN A 161 7.20 6.67 2.25
CA GLN A 161 7.16 5.80 1.08
C GLN A 161 6.86 4.35 1.45
N GLY A 162 7.39 3.86 2.58
CA GLY A 162 7.10 2.51 3.06
C GLY A 162 5.62 2.31 3.40
N ILE A 163 5.00 3.30 4.05
CA ILE A 163 3.57 3.30 4.39
C ILE A 163 2.72 3.39 3.12
N ALA A 164 3.05 4.34 2.23
CA ALA A 164 2.36 4.50 0.95
C ALA A 164 2.45 3.23 0.11
N LEU A 165 3.63 2.59 0.06
CA LEU A 165 3.84 1.34 -0.65
C LEU A 165 3.01 0.19 -0.07
N ALA A 166 2.95 0.08 1.25
CA ALA A 166 2.09 -0.91 1.90
C ALA A 166 0.61 -0.68 1.56
N TRP A 167 0.15 0.57 1.61
CA TRP A 167 -1.23 0.92 1.22
C TRP A 167 -1.51 0.58 -0.25
N PHE A 168 -0.58 0.91 -1.15
CA PHE A 168 -0.70 0.62 -2.58
C PHE A 168 -0.73 -0.88 -2.87
N LYS A 169 0.16 -1.67 -2.26
CA LYS A 169 0.15 -3.13 -2.40
C LYS A 169 -1.16 -3.73 -1.90
N HIS A 170 -1.69 -3.26 -0.76
CA HIS A 170 -2.96 -3.72 -0.22
C HIS A 170 -4.15 -3.41 -1.15
N ASN A 171 -4.32 -2.16 -1.57
CA ASN A 171 -5.53 -1.74 -2.29
C ASN A 171 -5.45 -1.92 -3.82
N VAL A 172 -4.29 -1.64 -4.43
CA VAL A 172 -4.15 -1.59 -5.90
C VAL A 172 -3.69 -2.93 -6.47
N VAL A 173 -2.68 -3.54 -5.85
CA VAL A 173 -2.01 -4.73 -6.42
C VAL A 173 -2.74 -6.01 -6.04
N SER A 174 -3.08 -6.13 -4.76
CA SER A 174 -3.74 -7.33 -4.21
C SER A 174 -5.25 -7.20 -4.08
N GLU A 175 -5.82 -6.00 -4.30
CA GLU A 175 -7.27 -5.76 -4.19
C GLU A 175 -7.85 -6.26 -2.86
N CYS A 176 -7.12 -6.01 -1.77
CA CYS A 176 -7.45 -6.44 -0.41
C CYS A 176 -7.47 -7.97 -0.19
N GLU A 177 -6.96 -8.78 -1.12
CA GLU A 177 -6.87 -10.24 -0.98
C GLU A 177 -5.44 -10.77 -1.22
N TRP A 178 -4.82 -11.31 -0.17
CA TRP A 178 -3.39 -11.65 -0.18
C TRP A 178 -3.10 -13.14 -0.41
N ARG A 179 -4.11 -14.01 -0.33
CA ARG A 179 -3.91 -15.48 -0.38
C ARG A 179 -3.25 -15.97 -1.67
N GLY A 180 -3.48 -15.29 -2.79
CA GLY A 180 -2.83 -15.61 -4.07
C GLY A 180 -1.32 -15.34 -4.12
N PHE A 181 -0.76 -14.66 -3.10
CA PHE A 181 0.65 -14.27 -3.02
C PHE A 181 1.43 -15.06 -1.96
N VAL A 182 0.85 -16.15 -1.47
CA VAL A 182 1.54 -17.07 -0.57
C VAL A 182 2.49 -17.95 -1.40
N PRO A 183 3.80 -17.95 -1.12
CA PRO A 183 4.73 -18.81 -1.84
C PRO A 183 4.42 -20.30 -1.57
N PRO A 184 4.56 -21.19 -2.56
CA PRO A 184 4.38 -22.63 -2.36
C PRO A 184 5.37 -23.14 -1.31
N GLN A 185 4.90 -23.96 -0.37
CA GLN A 185 5.70 -24.40 0.79
C GLN A 185 6.86 -25.35 0.43
N GLU A 186 6.92 -25.83 -0.81
CA GLU A 186 7.92 -26.80 -1.26
C GLU A 186 9.34 -26.21 -1.38
N GLU A 187 9.49 -24.88 -1.48
CA GLU A 187 10.79 -24.22 -1.62
C GLU A 187 11.53 -23.95 -0.29
N LEU A 188 10.93 -24.28 0.87
CA LEU A 188 11.50 -23.97 2.18
C LEU A 188 12.32 -25.11 2.83
N PHE A 189 12.36 -26.29 2.20
CA PHE A 189 13.06 -27.47 2.71
C PHE A 189 14.06 -28.10 1.73
N GLY A 190 14.39 -27.39 0.63
CA GLY A 190 15.41 -27.78 -0.35
C GLY A 190 16.79 -27.28 -0.01
#